data_AF-A0A947RAF9-F1
#
_entry.id   AF-A0A947RAF9-F1
#
_cell.length_a   1.000
_cell.length_b   1.000
_cell.length_c   1.000
_cell.angle_alpha   90.00
_cell.angle_beta   90.00
_cell.angle_gamma   90.00
#
_symmetry.space_group_name_H-M   'P 1'
#
loop_
_entity.id
_entity.type
_entity.pdbx_description
1 polymer ?
#
loop_
_entity_poly.entity_id
_entity_poly.type
_entity_poly.pdbx_seq_one_letter_code
_entity_poly.pdbx_strand_id
1 'polypeptide(L)'
;SLDPLSRRTYLVRAQFVIRLILAFIFATLAAIYSQLIPPFFGENSFVIRALLTLAAGGLGYVVFPSIARSVVKITMNTFNFVVHRLSFEVSRQISKRPVASIIPLPARPVILDTSAIIDGRILDIAKTGFINGLILAPGFVLTELQQVADSADSLKRARGRRGFEVVEELKRIKGVKLQIWDKEQKGKLVDDKLLKLAKTLNGRIVTTDFNLNKLASVWNIAVLNVNDLANAVKTVSLPGENFGIKIVHPGKDSKQGVGYLDDGTMVVVAGSADKIGQIVKVEVTKNIQTPAGRMIFAK
;
A
#
# COMPACT_ATOMS: atom_id res chain seq x y z
N SER A 1 -10.36 16.32 -30.36
CA SER A 1 -10.70 17.25 -29.27
C SER A 1 -10.96 18.62 -29.87
N LEU A 2 -12.20 19.08 -29.88
CA LEU A 2 -12.53 20.41 -30.42
C LEU A 2 -11.96 21.50 -29.50
N ASP A 3 -11.36 22.54 -30.10
CA ASP A 3 -10.78 23.70 -29.43
C ASP A 3 -11.82 24.35 -28.46
N PRO A 4 -11.48 24.63 -27.19
CA PRO A 4 -12.39 25.25 -26.22
C PRO A 4 -13.17 26.47 -26.73
N LEU A 5 -12.57 27.27 -27.61
CA LEU A 5 -13.25 28.41 -28.25
C LEU A 5 -14.40 27.98 -29.18
N SER A 6 -14.19 26.92 -29.97
CA SER A 6 -15.21 26.39 -30.88
C SER A 6 -16.42 25.81 -30.15
N ARG A 7 -16.20 25.18 -28.98
CA ARG A 7 -17.25 24.57 -28.15
C ARG A 7 -18.18 25.61 -27.53
N ARG A 8 -17.61 26.75 -27.09
CA ARG A 8 -18.39 27.87 -26.53
C ARG A 8 -19.28 28.52 -27.60
N THR A 9 -18.74 28.72 -28.80
CA THR A 9 -19.50 29.30 -29.93
C THR A 9 -20.64 28.40 -30.39
N TYR A 10 -20.42 27.08 -30.41
CA TYR A 10 -21.46 26.11 -30.76
C TYR A 10 -22.60 26.09 -29.74
N LEU A 11 -22.28 26.13 -28.43
CA LEU A 11 -23.28 26.16 -27.37
C LEU A 11 -24.14 27.43 -27.40
N VAL A 12 -23.54 28.59 -27.69
CA VAL A 12 -24.27 29.86 -27.82
C VAL A 12 -25.21 29.83 -29.02
N ARG A 13 -24.74 29.32 -30.18
CA ARG A 13 -25.58 29.18 -31.38
C ARG A 13 -26.73 28.19 -31.17
N ALA A 14 -26.46 27.04 -30.54
CA ALA A 14 -27.48 26.05 -30.22
C ALA A 14 -28.54 26.61 -29.26
N GLN A 15 -28.12 27.35 -28.22
CA GLN A 15 -29.05 28.02 -27.30
C GLN A 15 -29.92 29.06 -28.01
N PHE A 16 -29.35 29.81 -28.96
CA PHE A 16 -30.11 30.80 -29.74
C PHE A 16 -31.17 30.14 -30.62
N VAL A 17 -30.82 29.07 -31.36
CA VAL A 17 -31.76 28.34 -32.21
C VAL A 17 -32.90 27.70 -31.39
N ILE A 18 -32.58 27.07 -30.26
CA ILE A 18 -33.58 26.47 -29.36
C ILE A 18 -34.54 27.54 -28.82
N ARG A 19 -34.04 28.74 -28.48
CA ARG A 19 -34.89 29.86 -28.03
C ARG A 19 -35.88 30.32 -29.10
N LEU A 20 -35.45 30.39 -30.36
CA LEU A 20 -36.32 30.79 -31.48
C LEU A 20 -37.43 29.75 -31.73
N ILE A 21 -37.09 28.45 -31.73
CA ILE A 21 -38.06 27.37 -31.91
C ILE A 21 -39.13 27.40 -30.80
N LEU A 22 -38.71 27.61 -29.55
CA LEU A 22 -39.65 27.65 -28.42
C LEU A 22 -40.47 28.92 -28.38
N ALA A 23 -39.89 30.09 -28.69
CA ALA A 23 -40.64 31.33 -28.82
C ALA A 23 -41.75 31.18 -29.86
N PHE A 24 -41.48 30.49 -30.98
CA PHE A 24 -42.48 30.15 -31.97
C PHE A 24 -43.57 29.22 -31.41
N ILE A 25 -43.20 28.12 -30.72
CA ILE A 25 -44.17 27.19 -30.11
C ILE A 25 -45.10 27.92 -29.12
N PHE A 26 -44.55 28.73 -28.20
CA PHE A 26 -45.35 29.49 -27.25
C PHE A 26 -46.24 30.54 -27.93
N ALA A 27 -45.75 31.21 -28.97
CA ALA A 27 -46.55 32.13 -29.77
C ALA A 27 -47.71 31.40 -30.48
N THR A 28 -47.48 30.21 -31.05
CA THR A 28 -48.55 29.42 -31.67
C THR A 28 -49.60 28.94 -30.67
N LEU A 29 -49.19 28.47 -29.50
CA LEU A 29 -50.11 28.08 -28.42
C LEU A 29 -50.92 29.28 -27.94
N ALA A 30 -50.27 30.41 -27.68
CA ALA A 30 -50.96 31.64 -27.28
C ALA A 30 -51.94 32.12 -28.35
N ALA A 31 -51.59 32.02 -29.64
CA ALA A 31 -52.48 32.35 -30.74
C ALA A 31 -53.72 31.45 -30.76
N ILE A 32 -53.55 30.13 -30.60
CA ILE A 32 -54.66 29.17 -30.51
C ILE A 32 -55.56 29.49 -29.30
N TYR A 33 -54.98 29.69 -28.12
CA TYR A 33 -55.75 30.03 -26.92
C TYR A 33 -56.42 31.40 -26.99
N SER A 34 -55.84 32.37 -27.70
CA SER A 34 -56.43 33.70 -27.88
C SER A 34 -57.73 33.65 -28.71
N GLN A 35 -57.93 32.62 -29.53
CA GLN A 35 -59.17 32.42 -30.29
C GLN A 35 -60.35 32.03 -29.40
N LEU A 36 -60.09 31.45 -28.23
CA LEU A 36 -61.12 31.11 -27.22
C LEU A 36 -61.62 32.35 -26.46
N ILE A 37 -60.96 33.50 -26.59
CA ILE A 37 -61.42 34.76 -25.97
C ILE A 37 -62.62 35.27 -26.79
N PRO A 38 -63.84 35.31 -26.23
CA PRO A 38 -65.00 35.80 -26.96
C PRO A 38 -64.80 37.26 -27.39
N PRO A 39 -65.38 37.70 -28.53
CA PRO A 39 -65.19 39.04 -29.06
C PRO A 39 -65.98 40.09 -28.26
N PHE A 40 -65.68 40.23 -26.96
CA PHE A 40 -66.36 41.17 -26.07
C PHE A 40 -66.10 42.65 -26.42
N PHE A 41 -65.05 42.95 -27.20
CA PHE A 41 -64.56 44.32 -27.46
C PHE A 41 -64.64 44.78 -28.93
N GLY A 42 -65.44 44.12 -29.78
CA GLY A 42 -65.62 44.54 -31.18
C GLY A 42 -64.33 44.48 -32.03
N GLU A 43 -64.13 45.42 -32.96
CA GLU A 43 -63.02 45.43 -33.94
C GLU A 43 -61.61 45.48 -33.30
N ASN A 44 -61.49 45.95 -32.05
CA ASN A 44 -60.23 46.01 -31.32
C ASN A 44 -59.76 44.64 -30.77
N SER A 45 -60.60 43.60 -30.86
CA SER A 45 -60.28 42.24 -30.40
C SER A 45 -59.08 41.63 -31.12
N PHE A 46 -58.83 42.00 -32.39
CA PHE A 46 -57.66 41.53 -33.14
C PHE A 46 -56.35 42.06 -32.54
N VAL A 47 -56.29 43.36 -32.24
CA VAL A 47 -55.10 44.01 -31.68
C VAL A 47 -54.77 43.45 -30.30
N ILE A 48 -55.78 43.24 -29.47
CA ILE A 48 -55.61 42.65 -28.13
C ILE A 48 -55.06 41.22 -28.23
N ARG A 49 -55.57 40.39 -29.16
CA ARG A 49 -55.06 39.02 -29.38
C ARG A 49 -53.62 39.00 -29.89
N ALA A 50 -53.27 39.91 -30.80
CA ALA A 50 -51.91 40.05 -31.31
C ALA A 50 -50.93 40.47 -30.20
N LEU A 51 -51.31 41.44 -29.37
CA LEU A 51 -50.49 41.88 -28.23
C LEU A 51 -50.31 40.77 -27.18
N LEU A 52 -51.37 40.02 -26.86
CA LEU A 52 -51.27 38.89 -25.94
C LEU A 52 -50.36 37.78 -26.45
N THR A 53 -50.41 37.50 -27.75
CA THR A 53 -49.57 36.49 -28.40
C THR A 53 -48.09 36.91 -28.36
N LEU A 54 -47.80 38.19 -28.66
CA LEU A 54 -46.44 38.73 -28.56
C LEU A 54 -45.91 38.74 -27.12
N ALA A 55 -46.76 39.13 -26.16
CA ALA A 55 -46.40 39.14 -24.75
C ALA A 55 -46.10 37.73 -24.22
N ALA A 56 -46.90 36.72 -24.59
CA ALA A 56 -46.68 35.33 -24.23
C ALA A 56 -45.40 34.76 -24.86
N GLY A 57 -45.13 35.07 -26.13
CA GLY A 57 -43.88 34.69 -26.81
C GLY A 57 -42.64 35.31 -26.14
N GLY A 58 -42.71 36.59 -25.78
CA GLY A 58 -41.64 37.28 -25.06
C GLY A 58 -41.40 36.72 -23.64
N LEU A 59 -42.47 36.42 -22.91
CA LEU A 59 -42.38 35.80 -21.58
C LEU A 59 -41.76 34.41 -21.66
N GLY A 60 -42.16 33.60 -22.65
CA GLY A 60 -41.53 32.32 -22.95
C GLY A 60 -40.02 32.44 -23.21
N TYR A 61 -39.58 33.44 -23.97
CA TYR A 61 -38.16 33.69 -24.24
C TYR A 61 -37.35 34.04 -22.98
N VAL A 62 -37.93 34.81 -22.06
CA VAL A 62 -37.24 35.27 -20.83
C VAL A 62 -37.25 34.22 -19.71
N VAL A 63 -38.35 33.50 -19.53
CA VAL A 63 -38.52 32.54 -18.43
C VAL A 63 -37.88 31.18 -18.75
N PHE A 64 -37.76 30.82 -20.04
CA PHE A 64 -37.21 29.52 -20.42
C PHE A 64 -35.78 29.23 -19.91
N PRO A 65 -34.80 30.16 -19.96
CA PRO A 65 -33.45 29.89 -19.47
C PRO A 65 -33.37 29.58 -17.96
N SER A 66 -34.29 30.06 -17.14
CA SER A 66 -34.33 29.70 -15.71
C SER A 66 -34.94 28.32 -15.51
N ILE A 67 -36.07 28.03 -16.17
CA ILE A 67 -36.73 26.72 -16.11
C ILE A 67 -35.82 25.62 -16.68
N ALA A 68 -35.18 25.83 -17.83
CA ALA A 68 -34.29 24.86 -18.46
C ALA A 68 -33.08 24.51 -17.56
N ARG A 69 -32.50 25.51 -16.87
CA ARG A 69 -31.42 25.26 -15.91
C ARG A 69 -31.89 24.43 -14.72
N SER A 70 -33.09 24.70 -14.21
CA SER A 70 -33.70 23.93 -13.12
C SER A 70 -34.01 22.50 -13.54
N VAL A 71 -34.61 22.29 -14.71
CA VAL A 71 -34.90 20.95 -15.25
C VAL A 71 -33.63 20.16 -15.46
N VAL A 72 -32.60 20.74 -16.12
CA VAL A 72 -31.32 20.06 -16.32
C VAL A 72 -30.67 19.70 -14.99
N LYS A 73 -30.68 20.60 -13.99
CA LYS A 73 -30.14 20.31 -12.66
C LYS A 73 -30.90 19.17 -11.97
N ILE A 74 -32.23 19.18 -12.00
CA ILE A 74 -33.07 18.13 -11.41
C ILE A 74 -32.82 16.80 -12.13
N THR A 75 -32.87 16.76 -13.46
CA THR A 75 -32.59 15.56 -14.25
C THR A 75 -31.20 15.01 -13.97
N MET A 76 -30.19 15.87 -13.85
CA MET A 76 -28.82 15.42 -13.60
C MET A 76 -28.63 14.91 -12.17
N ASN A 77 -29.31 15.52 -11.18
CA ASN A 77 -29.34 15.01 -9.81
C ASN A 77 -30.04 13.66 -9.73
N THR A 78 -31.19 13.49 -10.40
CA THR A 78 -31.91 12.22 -10.46
C THR A 78 -31.12 11.15 -11.22
N PHE A 79 -30.48 11.51 -12.33
CA PHE A 79 -29.61 10.61 -13.10
C PHE A 79 -28.42 10.14 -12.26
N ASN A 80 -27.73 11.06 -11.57
CA ASN A 80 -26.64 10.71 -10.67
C ASN A 80 -27.11 9.80 -9.53
N PHE A 81 -28.29 10.06 -8.96
CA PHE A 81 -28.89 9.21 -7.94
C PHE A 81 -29.21 7.79 -8.47
N VAL A 82 -29.81 7.70 -9.66
CA VAL A 82 -30.17 6.42 -10.30
C VAL A 82 -28.93 5.65 -10.73
N VAL A 83 -27.91 6.30 -11.30
CA VAL A 83 -26.61 5.71 -11.63
C VAL A 83 -25.91 5.21 -10.37
N HIS A 84 -25.92 5.97 -9.27
CA HIS A 84 -25.37 5.49 -8.00
C HIS A 84 -26.12 4.26 -7.48
N ARG A 85 -27.45 4.21 -7.58
CA ARG A 85 -28.25 3.06 -7.13
C ARG A 85 -28.10 1.83 -8.03
N LEU A 86 -28.09 2.01 -9.35
CA LEU A 86 -27.86 0.93 -10.32
C LEU A 86 -26.42 0.40 -10.26
N SER A 87 -25.42 1.27 -10.09
CA SER A 87 -24.03 0.84 -9.89
C SER A 87 -23.87 -0.02 -8.63
N PHE A 88 -24.65 0.27 -7.58
CA PHE A 88 -24.67 -0.52 -6.35
C PHE A 88 -25.28 -1.92 -6.58
N GLU A 89 -26.39 -2.01 -7.31
CA GLU A 89 -27.07 -3.29 -7.58
C GLU A 89 -26.32 -4.15 -8.62
N VAL A 90 -25.77 -3.51 -9.66
CA VAL A 90 -24.94 -4.16 -10.69
C VAL A 90 -23.61 -4.65 -10.10
N SER A 91 -22.98 -3.88 -9.19
CA SER A 91 -21.78 -4.34 -8.47
C SER A 91 -22.05 -5.60 -7.64
N ARG A 92 -23.26 -5.72 -7.08
CA ARG A 92 -23.68 -6.88 -6.28
C ARG A 92 -23.91 -8.15 -7.12
N GLN A 93 -24.34 -8.00 -8.37
CA GLN A 93 -24.49 -9.13 -9.31
C GLN A 93 -23.20 -9.51 -10.03
N ILE A 94 -22.32 -8.55 -10.35
CA ILE A 94 -21.00 -8.81 -10.94
C ILE A 94 -20.03 -9.44 -9.93
N SER A 95 -20.26 -9.26 -8.62
CA SER A 95 -19.49 -9.89 -7.53
C SER A 95 -19.50 -11.43 -7.49
N LYS A 96 -20.25 -12.12 -8.37
CA LYS A 96 -20.20 -13.58 -8.51
C LYS A 96 -19.13 -14.11 -9.48
N ARG A 97 -18.37 -13.23 -10.15
CA ARG A 97 -17.10 -13.60 -10.82
C ARG A 97 -15.95 -12.92 -10.08
N PRO A 98 -14.94 -13.65 -9.58
CA PRO A 98 -13.84 -13.05 -8.86
C PRO A 98 -12.89 -12.40 -9.87
N VAL A 99 -13.23 -11.20 -10.32
CA VAL A 99 -12.18 -10.24 -10.69
C VAL A 99 -11.63 -9.79 -9.35
N ALA A 100 -10.37 -10.13 -9.09
CA ALA A 100 -9.64 -9.68 -7.91
C ALA A 100 -9.59 -8.15 -7.90
N SER A 101 -10.62 -7.52 -7.33
CA SER A 101 -10.44 -6.23 -6.71
C SER A 101 -9.40 -6.46 -5.63
N ILE A 102 -8.27 -5.78 -5.73
CA ILE A 102 -7.36 -5.58 -4.62
C ILE A 102 -8.13 -4.71 -3.61
N ILE A 103 -9.13 -5.29 -2.95
CA ILE A 103 -9.37 -4.97 -1.56
C ILE A 103 -8.03 -5.31 -0.92
N PRO A 104 -7.27 -4.34 -0.36
CA PRO A 104 -6.13 -4.72 0.44
C PRO A 104 -6.70 -5.68 1.47
N LEU A 105 -6.32 -6.96 1.41
CA LEU A 105 -6.55 -7.84 2.55
C LEU A 105 -6.17 -7.01 3.78
N PRO A 106 -6.97 -6.98 4.86
CA PRO A 106 -6.57 -6.29 6.08
C PRO A 106 -5.12 -6.71 6.35
N ALA A 107 -4.20 -5.74 6.20
CA ALA A 107 -2.79 -6.06 6.08
C ALA A 107 -2.42 -6.81 7.35
N ARG A 108 -2.04 -8.09 7.20
CA ARG A 108 -1.78 -8.97 8.35
C ARG A 108 -0.79 -8.25 9.26
N PRO A 109 -1.18 -7.92 10.52
CA PRO A 109 -0.35 -7.12 11.37
C PRO A 109 0.96 -7.83 11.63
N VAL A 110 2.04 -7.06 11.67
CA VAL A 110 3.35 -7.56 12.06
C VAL A 110 3.50 -7.36 13.55
N ILE A 111 3.72 -8.42 14.31
CA ILE A 111 3.81 -8.41 15.77
C ILE A 111 5.29 -8.49 16.14
N LEU A 112 5.75 -7.52 16.94
CA LEU A 112 7.13 -7.46 17.38
C LEU A 112 7.36 -8.36 18.61
N ASP A 113 8.51 -9.03 18.59
CA ASP A 113 9.12 -9.71 19.72
C ASP A 113 10.27 -8.88 20.30
N THR A 114 10.54 -9.03 21.60
CA THR A 114 11.62 -8.36 22.35
C THR A 114 12.98 -8.59 21.68
N SER A 115 13.24 -9.82 21.23
CA SER A 115 14.50 -10.22 20.59
C SER A 115 14.80 -9.41 19.32
N ALA A 116 13.78 -9.17 18.48
CA ALA A 116 13.92 -8.41 17.25
C ALA A 116 14.05 -6.90 17.51
N ILE A 117 13.36 -6.39 18.54
CA ILE A 117 13.48 -4.98 18.94
C ILE A 117 14.90 -4.68 19.43
N ILE A 118 15.47 -5.53 20.28
CA ILE A 118 16.83 -5.34 20.83
C ILE A 118 17.89 -5.45 19.72
N ASP A 119 17.75 -6.40 18.80
CA ASP A 119 18.65 -6.55 17.66
C ASP A 119 18.64 -5.30 16.76
N GLY A 120 17.46 -4.73 16.53
CA GLY A 120 17.28 -3.43 15.89
C GLY A 120 17.33 -3.43 14.36
N ARG A 121 17.80 -4.50 13.69
CA ARG A 121 17.80 -4.56 12.21
C ARG A 121 16.41 -4.48 11.59
N ILE A 122 15.36 -4.78 12.36
CA ILE A 122 13.96 -4.54 11.97
C ILE A 122 13.71 -3.09 11.56
N LEU A 123 14.39 -2.14 12.20
CA LEU A 123 14.29 -0.72 11.87
C LEU A 123 14.83 -0.44 10.47
N ASP A 124 16.01 -0.95 10.16
CA ASP A 124 16.64 -0.75 8.85
C ASP A 124 15.82 -1.42 7.74
N ILE A 125 15.33 -2.63 8.00
CA ILE A 125 14.42 -3.34 7.08
C ILE A 125 13.14 -2.52 6.85
N ALA A 126 12.56 -1.94 7.89
CA ALA A 126 11.38 -1.08 7.75
C ALA A 126 11.70 0.21 6.96
N LYS A 127 12.87 0.83 7.16
CA LYS A 127 13.33 2.01 6.39
C LYS A 127 13.45 1.73 4.88
N THR A 128 13.78 0.50 4.49
CA THR A 128 13.81 0.10 3.07
C THR A 128 12.43 -0.12 2.44
N GLY A 129 11.37 -0.20 3.25
CA GLY A 129 10.01 -0.49 2.79
C GLY A 129 9.67 -1.97 2.62
N PHE A 130 10.56 -2.90 3.00
CA PHE A 130 10.25 -4.34 3.03
C PHE A 130 9.21 -4.70 4.10
N ILE A 131 9.15 -3.93 5.19
CA ILE A 131 8.15 -4.07 6.26
C ILE A 131 7.36 -2.77 6.35
N ASN A 132 6.10 -2.84 5.90
CA ASN A 132 5.15 -1.74 5.84
C ASN A 132 3.80 -2.12 6.47
N GLY A 133 2.96 -1.13 6.74
CA GLY A 133 1.62 -1.32 7.26
C GLY A 133 1.56 -1.33 8.79
N LEU A 134 0.61 -2.08 9.34
CA LEU A 134 0.37 -2.13 10.78
C LEU A 134 1.42 -3.00 11.49
N ILE A 135 2.20 -2.39 12.37
CA ILE A 135 3.09 -3.08 13.30
C ILE A 135 2.49 -2.97 14.71
N LEU A 136 2.41 -4.09 15.42
CA LEU A 136 1.95 -4.18 16.78
C LEU A 136 3.12 -4.41 17.72
N ALA A 137 3.28 -3.53 18.71
CA ALA A 137 4.15 -3.74 19.85
C ALA A 137 3.29 -4.19 21.04
N PRO A 138 3.30 -5.48 21.42
CA PRO A 138 2.51 -5.94 22.56
C PRO A 138 2.99 -5.32 23.87
N GLY A 139 2.06 -4.97 24.76
CA GLY A 139 2.41 -4.38 26.06
C GLY A 139 3.38 -5.25 26.86
N PHE A 140 3.17 -6.56 26.88
CA PHE A 140 4.05 -7.51 27.58
C PHE A 140 5.47 -7.59 27.00
N VAL A 141 5.66 -7.35 25.70
CA VAL A 141 6.98 -7.25 25.06
C VAL A 141 7.69 -5.97 25.51
N LEU A 142 6.95 -4.85 25.59
CA LEU A 142 7.49 -3.60 26.10
C LEU A 142 7.84 -3.69 27.60
N THR A 143 7.08 -4.44 28.39
CA THR A 143 7.40 -4.72 29.80
C THR A 143 8.70 -5.53 29.92
N GLU A 144 8.88 -6.58 29.12
CA GLU A 144 10.12 -7.35 29.11
C GLU A 144 11.31 -6.49 28.67
N LEU A 145 11.12 -5.67 27.63
CA LEU A 145 12.13 -4.72 27.18
C LEU A 145 12.51 -3.71 28.28
N GLN A 146 11.53 -3.23 29.05
CA GLN A 146 11.76 -2.37 30.21
C GLN A 146 12.59 -3.08 31.29
N GLN A 147 12.27 -4.33 31.61
CA GLN A 147 13.06 -5.12 32.57
C GLN A 147 14.52 -5.29 32.12
N VAL A 148 14.76 -5.44 30.81
CA VAL A 148 16.11 -5.45 30.25
C VAL A 148 16.78 -4.07 30.38
N ALA A 149 16.04 -3.00 30.12
CA ALA A 149 16.49 -1.61 30.24
C ALA A 149 16.74 -1.16 31.70
N ASP A 150 16.19 -1.85 32.69
CA ASP A 150 16.38 -1.61 34.12
C ASP A 150 17.37 -2.60 34.77
N SER A 151 18.01 -3.46 33.97
CA SER A 151 18.92 -4.48 34.48
C SER A 151 20.15 -3.88 35.19
N ALA A 152 20.60 -4.56 36.26
CA ALA A 152 21.85 -4.25 36.96
C ALA A 152 23.09 -4.42 36.06
N ASP A 153 23.00 -5.28 35.04
CA ASP A 153 24.03 -5.46 34.01
C ASP A 153 24.02 -4.27 33.03
N SER A 154 25.16 -3.57 32.93
CA SER A 154 25.30 -2.38 32.09
C SER A 154 25.09 -2.64 30.59
N LEU A 155 25.50 -3.81 30.09
CA LEU A 155 25.34 -4.22 28.69
C LEU A 155 23.88 -4.52 28.37
N LYS A 156 23.20 -5.27 29.26
CA LYS A 156 21.75 -5.51 29.13
C LYS A 156 20.97 -4.19 29.17
N ARG A 157 21.32 -3.30 30.10
CA ARG A 157 20.71 -1.97 30.22
C ARG A 157 20.85 -1.15 28.95
N ALA A 158 22.05 -1.12 28.36
CA ALA A 158 22.32 -0.41 27.11
C ALA A 158 21.51 -0.97 25.94
N ARG A 159 21.41 -2.31 25.84
CA ARG A 159 20.60 -3.01 24.84
C ARG A 159 19.10 -2.70 24.99
N GLY A 160 18.57 -2.71 26.21
CA GLY A 160 17.17 -2.36 26.48
C GLY A 160 16.84 -0.92 26.07
N ARG A 161 17.70 0.05 26.42
CA ARG A 161 17.54 1.45 26.00
C ARG A 161 17.56 1.62 24.48
N ARG A 162 18.51 0.97 23.80
CA ARG A 162 18.56 0.93 22.33
C ARG A 162 17.27 0.35 21.73
N GLY A 163 16.68 -0.66 22.36
CA GLY A 163 15.40 -1.21 21.91
C GLY A 163 14.26 -0.19 21.96
N PHE A 164 14.21 0.67 22.97
CA PHE A 164 13.23 1.77 23.02
C PHE A 164 13.47 2.81 21.93
N GLU A 165 14.74 3.14 21.64
CA GLU A 165 15.10 4.01 20.51
C GLU A 165 14.59 3.42 19.17
N VAL A 166 14.76 2.11 18.97
CA VAL A 166 14.23 1.39 17.79
C VAL A 166 12.71 1.52 17.70
N VAL A 167 11.99 1.31 18.80
CA VAL A 167 10.52 1.45 18.85
C VAL A 167 10.10 2.89 18.53
N GLU A 168 10.84 3.89 19.01
CA GLU A 168 10.56 5.29 18.73
C GLU A 168 10.81 5.66 17.26
N GLU A 169 11.93 5.21 16.69
CA GLU A 169 12.24 5.45 15.29
C GLU A 169 11.25 4.75 14.35
N LEU A 170 10.81 3.53 14.67
CA LEU A 170 9.79 2.81 13.91
C LEU A 170 8.47 3.61 13.78
N LYS A 171 8.10 4.40 14.81
CA LYS A 171 6.91 5.28 14.74
C LYS A 171 7.04 6.40 13.71
N ARG A 172 8.27 6.82 13.39
CA ARG A 172 8.56 7.96 12.51
C ARG A 172 8.68 7.56 11.03
N ILE A 173 8.74 6.26 10.73
CA ILE A 173 8.87 5.75 9.36
C ILE A 173 7.56 5.94 8.59
N LYS A 174 7.64 6.60 7.43
CA LYS A 174 6.50 6.74 6.51
C LYS A 174 6.06 5.36 6.00
N GLY A 175 4.77 5.07 6.08
CA GLY A 175 4.20 3.78 5.63
C GLY A 175 4.15 2.70 6.71
N VAL A 176 4.78 2.94 7.87
CA VAL A 176 4.64 2.10 9.07
C VAL A 176 3.65 2.77 10.02
N LYS A 177 2.67 2.01 10.49
CA LYS A 177 1.76 2.40 11.57
C LYS A 177 2.04 1.52 12.78
N LEU A 178 2.86 2.00 13.70
CA LEU A 178 3.12 1.30 14.96
C LEU A 178 1.98 1.55 15.96
N GLN A 179 1.38 0.50 16.49
CA GLN A 179 0.38 0.55 17.55
C GLN A 179 0.78 -0.31 18.73
N ILE A 180 0.56 0.19 19.94
CA ILE A 180 0.73 -0.61 21.15
C ILE A 180 -0.50 -1.49 21.31
N TRP A 181 -0.30 -2.80 21.45
CA TRP A 181 -1.39 -3.73 21.72
C TRP A 181 -1.41 -4.07 23.22
N ASP A 182 -2.32 -3.43 23.94
CA ASP A 182 -2.40 -3.50 25.40
C ASP A 182 -3.57 -4.37 25.91
N LYS A 183 -4.06 -5.30 25.08
CA LYS A 183 -5.04 -6.28 25.56
C LYS A 183 -4.34 -7.46 26.21
N GLU A 184 -4.82 -7.83 27.38
CA GLU A 184 -4.32 -8.97 28.13
C GLU A 184 -4.38 -10.26 27.29
N GLN A 185 -3.25 -10.96 27.20
CA GLN A 185 -3.14 -12.22 26.47
C GLN A 185 -2.97 -13.37 27.45
N LYS A 186 -3.83 -14.40 27.31
CA LYS A 186 -3.79 -15.61 28.13
C LYS A 186 -2.52 -16.40 27.82
N GLY A 187 -1.64 -16.63 28.78
CA GLY A 187 -0.43 -17.44 28.60
C GLY A 187 0.53 -17.24 29.75
N LYS A 188 1.32 -18.27 30.09
CA LYS A 188 2.31 -18.17 31.17
C LYS A 188 3.61 -17.56 30.66
N LEU A 189 4.06 -18.01 29.48
CA LEU A 189 5.28 -17.55 28.84
C LEU A 189 4.98 -16.42 27.82
N VAL A 190 5.99 -15.58 27.55
CA VAL A 190 5.91 -14.50 26.55
C VAL A 190 5.63 -15.09 25.17
N ASP A 191 6.31 -16.17 24.80
CA ASP A 191 6.14 -16.89 23.54
C ASP A 191 4.71 -17.37 23.33
N ASP A 192 4.07 -17.94 24.35
CA ASP A 192 2.67 -18.38 24.28
C ASP A 192 1.73 -17.21 23.97
N LYS A 193 2.00 -16.05 24.56
CA LYS A 193 1.21 -14.83 24.33
C LYS A 193 1.41 -14.30 22.92
N LEU A 194 2.64 -14.32 22.39
CA LEU A 194 2.94 -13.95 21.01
C LEU A 194 2.21 -14.85 20.01
N LEU A 195 2.28 -16.17 20.20
CA LEU A 195 1.64 -17.15 19.31
C LEU A 195 0.12 -16.99 19.31
N LYS A 196 -0.49 -16.84 20.48
CA LYS A 196 -1.95 -16.63 20.58
C LYS A 196 -2.40 -15.31 19.98
N LEU A 197 -1.65 -14.23 20.21
CA LEU A 197 -1.92 -12.92 19.60
C LEU A 197 -1.84 -13.02 18.07
N ALA A 198 -0.79 -13.62 17.54
CA ALA A 198 -0.61 -13.81 16.11
C ALA A 198 -1.71 -14.67 15.49
N LYS A 199 -2.11 -15.76 16.16
CA LYS A 199 -3.21 -16.60 15.70
C LYS A 199 -4.56 -15.87 15.71
N THR A 200 -4.83 -15.11 16.76
CA THR A 200 -6.09 -14.34 16.92
C THR A 200 -6.24 -13.26 15.86
N LEU A 201 -5.15 -12.57 15.55
CA LEU A 201 -5.15 -11.45 14.59
C LEU A 201 -4.78 -11.87 13.17
N ASN A 202 -4.55 -13.16 12.92
CA ASN A 202 -3.96 -13.66 11.67
C ASN A 202 -2.69 -12.86 11.29
N GLY A 203 -1.88 -12.54 12.29
CA GLY A 203 -0.67 -11.72 12.19
C GLY A 203 0.58 -12.54 11.90
N ARG A 204 1.68 -11.83 11.66
CA ARG A 204 3.02 -12.41 11.47
C ARG A 204 3.92 -11.99 12.61
N ILE A 205 4.75 -12.87 13.13
CA ILE A 205 5.69 -12.55 14.21
C ILE A 205 7.04 -12.16 13.62
N VAL A 206 7.60 -11.03 14.01
CA VAL A 206 9.01 -10.69 13.74
C VAL A 206 9.82 -11.05 14.97
N THR A 207 10.83 -11.89 14.79
CA THR A 207 11.71 -12.37 15.87
C THR A 207 13.12 -12.63 15.33
N THR A 208 14.10 -12.70 16.21
CA THR A 208 15.43 -13.28 15.91
C THR A 208 15.59 -14.68 16.52
N ASP A 209 14.64 -15.14 17.35
CA ASP A 209 14.68 -16.43 18.02
C ASP A 209 14.30 -17.59 17.06
N PHE A 210 15.20 -18.56 16.95
CA PHE A 210 15.04 -19.77 16.16
C PHE A 210 14.03 -20.76 16.77
N ASN A 211 13.94 -20.84 18.10
CA ASN A 211 13.01 -21.71 18.80
C ASN A 211 11.56 -21.23 18.64
N LEU A 212 11.33 -19.92 18.76
CA LEU A 212 10.02 -19.33 18.50
C LEU A 212 9.58 -19.58 17.05
N ASN A 213 10.51 -19.55 16.09
CA ASN A 213 10.24 -19.89 14.69
C ASN A 213 9.72 -21.33 14.53
N LYS A 214 10.43 -22.30 15.12
CA LYS A 214 9.99 -23.71 15.12
C LYS A 214 8.61 -23.87 15.76
N LEU A 215 8.38 -23.27 16.92
CA LEU A 215 7.12 -23.39 17.63
C LEU A 215 5.97 -22.74 16.84
N ALA A 216 6.18 -21.57 16.25
CA ALA A 216 5.20 -20.89 15.40
C ALA A 216 4.83 -21.70 14.15
N SER A 217 5.78 -22.41 13.56
CA SER A 217 5.53 -23.27 12.40
C SER A 217 4.52 -24.39 12.69
N VAL A 218 4.59 -25.00 13.89
CA VAL A 218 3.63 -26.01 14.35
C VAL A 218 2.22 -25.43 14.48
N TRP A 219 2.12 -24.14 14.81
CA TRP A 219 0.84 -23.42 14.95
C TRP A 219 0.32 -22.82 13.65
N ASN A 220 1.03 -23.05 12.53
CA ASN A 220 0.79 -22.45 11.21
C ASN A 220 0.76 -20.92 11.25
N ILE A 221 1.65 -20.33 12.06
CA ILE A 221 1.84 -18.88 12.18
C ILE A 221 3.06 -18.50 11.35
N ALA A 222 2.89 -17.52 10.46
CA ALA A 222 4.00 -17.04 9.64
C ALA A 222 4.97 -16.18 10.48
N VAL A 223 6.26 -16.50 10.37
CA VAL A 223 7.34 -15.81 11.07
C VAL A 223 8.22 -15.08 10.06
N LEU A 224 8.54 -13.84 10.39
CA LEU A 224 9.47 -12.97 9.69
C LEU A 224 10.77 -12.95 10.51
N ASN A 225 11.60 -13.97 10.35
CA ASN A 225 12.86 -14.05 11.08
C ASN A 225 13.93 -13.18 10.40
N VAL A 226 14.51 -12.25 11.14
CA VAL A 226 15.51 -11.29 10.63
C VAL A 226 16.80 -11.99 10.20
N ASN A 227 17.20 -13.07 10.90
CA ASN A 227 18.38 -13.86 10.53
C ASN A 227 18.15 -14.62 9.22
N ASP A 228 16.95 -15.18 9.02
CA ASP A 228 16.59 -15.87 7.78
C ASP A 228 16.59 -14.90 6.60
N LEU A 229 16.04 -13.69 6.78
CA LEU A 229 16.10 -12.64 5.77
C LEU A 229 17.53 -12.24 5.44
N ALA A 230 18.36 -12.00 6.46
CA ALA A 230 19.76 -11.63 6.27
C ALA A 230 20.53 -12.70 5.48
N ASN A 231 20.26 -13.99 5.73
CA ASN A 231 20.87 -15.08 4.97
C ASN A 231 20.33 -15.18 3.54
N ALA A 232 19.04 -14.92 3.32
CA ALA A 232 18.41 -14.99 2.00
C ALA A 232 18.89 -13.91 1.02
N VAL A 233 19.35 -12.76 1.54
CA VAL A 233 19.86 -11.65 0.72
C VAL A 233 21.38 -11.66 0.55
N LYS A 234 22.09 -12.65 1.12
CA LYS A 234 23.53 -12.82 0.87
C LYS A 234 23.75 -13.16 -0.60
N THR A 235 24.62 -12.42 -1.26
CA THR A 235 25.04 -12.72 -2.63
C THR A 235 25.60 -14.13 -2.69
N VAL A 236 25.03 -14.94 -3.56
CA VAL A 236 25.53 -16.29 -3.83
C VAL A 236 26.78 -16.12 -4.69
N SER A 237 27.98 -16.32 -4.14
CA SER A 237 29.16 -16.53 -4.99
C SER A 237 28.91 -17.73 -5.90
N LEU A 238 28.77 -17.47 -7.20
CA LEU A 238 28.54 -18.51 -8.20
C LEU A 238 29.86 -19.25 -8.50
N PRO A 239 29.84 -20.57 -8.75
CA PRO A 239 30.97 -21.25 -9.36
C PRO A 239 31.40 -20.51 -10.64
N GLY A 240 32.70 -20.25 -10.81
CA GLY A 240 33.27 -19.46 -11.92
C GLY A 240 33.48 -17.97 -11.62
N GLU A 241 33.06 -17.46 -10.46
CA GLU A 241 33.44 -16.12 -10.02
C GLU A 241 34.93 -16.03 -9.69
N ASN A 242 35.55 -14.94 -10.13
CA ASN A 242 36.95 -14.65 -9.87
C ASN A 242 37.08 -13.51 -8.86
N PHE A 243 37.79 -13.74 -7.76
CA PHE A 243 38.10 -12.68 -6.79
C PHE A 243 39.52 -12.83 -6.23
N GLY A 244 40.02 -11.77 -5.60
CA GLY A 244 41.31 -11.79 -4.90
C GLY A 244 41.14 -12.18 -3.44
N ILE A 245 41.91 -13.14 -2.96
CA ILE A 245 41.90 -13.58 -1.57
C ILE A 245 43.31 -13.60 -0.99
N LYS A 246 43.49 -13.08 0.22
CA LYS A 246 44.75 -13.20 0.96
C LYS A 246 44.85 -14.59 1.60
N ILE A 247 45.91 -15.32 1.31
CA ILE A 247 46.17 -16.60 1.98
C ILE A 247 46.74 -16.30 3.37
N VAL A 248 46.09 -16.79 4.41
CA VAL A 248 46.44 -16.52 5.81
C VAL A 248 47.06 -17.75 6.46
N HIS A 249 46.54 -18.94 6.15
CA HIS A 249 46.98 -20.20 6.77
C HIS A 249 47.26 -21.28 5.71
N PRO A 250 48.12 -22.27 6.01
CA PRO A 250 48.17 -23.51 5.24
C PRO A 250 46.85 -24.27 5.39
N GLY A 251 46.41 -24.91 4.30
CA GLY A 251 45.23 -25.77 4.29
C GLY A 251 45.50 -27.15 4.84
N LYS A 252 44.46 -28.00 4.85
CA LYS A 252 44.56 -29.37 5.36
C LYS A 252 45.45 -30.23 4.46
N ASP A 253 45.34 -30.06 3.14
CA ASP A 253 46.25 -30.70 2.19
C ASP A 253 47.49 -29.85 1.96
N SER A 254 48.65 -30.48 1.72
CA SER A 254 49.96 -29.82 1.56
C SER A 254 50.03 -28.82 0.40
N LYS A 255 49.09 -28.87 -0.54
CA LYS A 255 48.97 -27.93 -1.67
C LYS A 255 47.91 -26.85 -1.47
N GLN A 256 47.20 -26.84 -0.35
CA GLN A 256 46.12 -25.88 -0.10
C GLN A 256 46.59 -24.70 0.73
N GLY A 257 46.03 -23.52 0.46
CA GLY A 257 46.02 -22.39 1.37
C GLY A 257 44.59 -22.04 1.79
N VAL A 258 44.47 -21.32 2.89
CA VAL A 258 43.19 -20.87 3.45
C VAL A 258 43.20 -19.37 3.61
N GLY A 259 42.16 -18.72 3.10
CA GLY A 259 41.85 -17.31 3.33
C GLY A 259 40.44 -17.15 3.89
N TYR A 260 40.10 -15.92 4.28
CA TYR A 260 38.77 -15.58 4.78
C TYR A 260 38.23 -14.36 4.03
N LEU A 261 36.95 -14.43 3.65
CA LEU A 261 36.23 -13.26 3.18
C LEU A 261 35.90 -12.33 4.36
N ASP A 262 35.50 -11.09 4.05
CA ASP A 262 35.15 -10.07 5.05
C ASP A 262 33.99 -10.50 5.97
N ASP A 263 33.14 -11.41 5.51
CA ASP A 263 32.03 -11.98 6.27
C ASP A 263 32.41 -13.21 7.13
N GLY A 264 33.69 -13.59 7.12
CA GLY A 264 34.22 -14.73 7.85
C GLY A 264 34.12 -16.07 7.12
N THR A 265 33.60 -16.11 5.88
CA THR A 265 33.54 -17.33 5.07
C THR A 265 34.95 -17.85 4.78
N MET A 266 35.20 -19.11 5.11
CA MET A 266 36.49 -19.76 4.87
C MET A 266 36.64 -20.14 3.39
N VAL A 267 37.71 -19.72 2.76
CA VAL A 267 38.04 -20.01 1.35
C VAL A 267 39.28 -20.91 1.30
N VAL A 268 39.12 -22.14 0.85
CA VAL A 268 40.19 -23.12 0.64
C VAL A 268 40.62 -23.06 -0.81
N VAL A 269 41.87 -22.67 -1.06
CA VAL A 269 42.43 -22.45 -2.39
C VAL A 269 43.43 -23.57 -2.71
N ALA A 270 43.21 -24.28 -3.81
CA ALA A 270 44.14 -25.30 -4.29
C ALA A 270 45.37 -24.67 -4.96
N GLY A 271 46.56 -25.22 -4.73
CA GLY A 271 47.81 -24.75 -5.33
C GLY A 271 48.33 -23.43 -4.75
N SER A 272 47.96 -23.07 -3.52
CA SER A 272 48.34 -21.80 -2.90
C SER A 272 49.05 -21.94 -1.55
N ALA A 273 49.54 -23.14 -1.21
CA ALA A 273 50.25 -23.40 0.05
C ALA A 273 51.55 -22.58 0.18
N ASP A 274 52.19 -22.26 -0.93
CA ASP A 274 53.41 -21.46 -1.06
C ASP A 274 53.14 -19.94 -1.10
N LYS A 275 51.87 -19.52 -1.16
CA LYS A 275 51.45 -18.12 -1.31
C LYS A 275 50.94 -17.48 -0.03
N ILE A 276 51.33 -18.01 1.13
CA ILE A 276 50.93 -17.46 2.45
C ILE A 276 51.39 -15.99 2.56
N GLY A 277 50.47 -15.14 3.00
CA GLY A 277 50.66 -13.69 3.11
C GLY A 277 50.37 -12.90 1.84
N GLN A 278 50.19 -13.56 0.69
CA GLN A 278 49.94 -12.91 -0.60
C GLN A 278 48.46 -12.90 -0.96
N ILE A 279 48.05 -11.92 -1.76
CA ILE A 279 46.72 -11.86 -2.37
C ILE A 279 46.79 -12.59 -3.71
N VAL A 280 45.98 -13.64 -3.86
CA VAL A 280 45.95 -14.49 -5.05
C VAL A 280 44.58 -14.33 -5.70
N LYS A 281 44.55 -14.20 -7.03
CA LYS A 281 43.31 -14.23 -7.79
C LYS A 281 42.90 -15.68 -7.97
N VAL A 282 41.67 -16.01 -7.57
CA VAL A 282 41.17 -17.39 -7.52
C VAL A 282 39.81 -17.50 -8.20
N GLU A 283 39.52 -18.67 -8.74
CA GLU A 283 38.23 -19.02 -9.34
C GLU A 283 37.46 -19.97 -8.42
N VAL A 284 36.19 -19.66 -8.10
CA VAL A 284 35.34 -20.54 -7.29
C VAL A 284 35.06 -21.84 -8.03
N THR A 285 35.44 -22.97 -7.43
CA THR A 285 35.16 -24.31 -7.95
C THR A 285 33.94 -24.93 -7.31
N LYS A 286 33.79 -24.79 -5.98
CA LYS A 286 32.69 -25.41 -5.23
C LYS A 286 32.35 -24.60 -3.99
N ASN A 287 31.09 -24.60 -3.61
CA ASN A 287 30.62 -24.01 -2.37
C ASN A 287 29.99 -25.12 -1.50
N ILE A 288 30.42 -25.23 -0.24
CA ILE A 288 29.98 -26.24 0.72
C ILE A 288 29.45 -25.54 1.97
N GLN A 289 28.20 -25.85 2.34
CA GLN A 289 27.64 -25.45 3.62
C GLN A 289 27.94 -26.54 4.66
N THR A 290 28.50 -26.15 5.80
CA THR A 290 28.74 -27.06 6.94
C THR A 290 27.98 -26.56 8.19
N PRO A 291 27.82 -27.39 9.24
CA PRO A 291 27.21 -26.95 10.50
C PRO A 291 27.95 -25.79 11.18
N ALA A 292 29.25 -25.64 10.93
CA ALA A 292 30.08 -24.56 11.50
C ALA A 292 30.08 -23.27 10.65
N GLY A 293 29.47 -23.29 9.46
CA GLY A 293 29.44 -22.15 8.55
C GLY A 293 29.64 -22.55 7.09
N ARG A 294 29.81 -21.52 6.24
CA ARG A 294 30.02 -21.67 4.80
C ARG A 294 31.51 -21.83 4.49
N MET A 295 31.83 -22.73 3.58
CA MET A 295 33.18 -22.96 3.07
C MET A 295 33.19 -22.91 1.54
N ILE A 296 34.11 -22.14 0.96
CA ILE A 296 34.28 -22.02 -0.49
C ILE A 296 35.58 -22.72 -0.88
N PHE A 297 35.55 -23.48 -1.96
CA PHE A 297 36.73 -24.08 -2.59
C PHE A 297 37.02 -23.35 -3.90
N ALA A 298 38.28 -23.02 -4.11
CA ALA A 298 38.76 -22.28 -5.28
C ALA A 298 40.10 -22.84 -5.80
N LYS A 299 40.49 -22.46 -7.02
CA LYS A 299 41.76 -22.81 -7.67
C LYS A 299 42.42 -21.58 -8.30
#